data_AF-A0A3C0BNC0-F1
#
_entry.id   AF-A0A3C0BNC0-F1
#
_cell.length_a   1.000
_cell.length_b   1.000
_cell.length_c   1.000
_cell.angle_alpha   90.00
_cell.angle_beta   90.00
_cell.angle_gamma   90.00
#
_symmetry.space_group_name_H-M   'P 1'
#
loop_
_entity.id
_entity.type
_entity.pdbx_description
1 polymer ?
#
loop_
_entity_poly.entity_id
_entity_poly.type
_entity_poly.pdbx_seq_one_letter_code
_entity_poly.pdbx_strand_id
1 'polypeptide(L)'
;GAQRTELVESIFGLRKIKTGRIELNGNKIEIHTPHDAIKDGIGLITEDRRGTGIFPLLSITTNTCIASIERYLNKLHLIDHKKIQNKSVELNKMLSTKTPSMTALIKNLSGGNQQKV
;
A
#
# COMPACT_ATOMS: atom_id res chain seq x y z
N GLY A 1 -3.08 18.35 14.79
CA GLY A 1 -3.09 18.70 16.22
C GLY A 1 -1.84 18.18 16.93
N ALA A 2 -1.77 16.88 17.19
CA ALA A 2 -0.67 16.24 17.94
C ALA A 2 0.55 15.79 17.09
N GLN A 3 0.64 16.23 15.83
CA GLN A 3 1.72 15.90 14.90
C GLN A 3 1.99 14.39 14.65
N ARG A 4 0.98 13.54 14.84
CA ARG A 4 1.13 12.09 14.66
C ARG A 4 1.44 11.71 13.21
N THR A 5 0.82 12.40 12.26
CA THR A 5 1.01 12.18 10.82
C THR A 5 2.44 12.51 10.43
N GLU A 6 2.94 13.66 10.89
CA GLU A 6 4.32 14.10 10.66
C GLU A 6 5.33 13.15 11.28
N LEU A 7 5.04 12.60 12.47
CA LEU A 7 5.88 11.58 13.11
C LEU A 7 5.94 10.30 12.27
N VAL A 8 4.80 9.76 11.85
CA VAL A 8 4.72 8.54 11.05
C VAL A 8 5.35 8.74 9.67
N GLU A 9 5.11 9.88 9.03
CA GLU A 9 5.73 10.26 7.76
C GLU A 9 7.26 10.40 7.88
N SER A 10 7.75 10.90 9.02
CA SER A 10 9.19 10.98 9.30
C SER A 10 9.80 9.59 9.48
N ILE A 11 9.14 8.70 10.22
CA ILE A 11 9.58 7.30 10.38
C ILE A 11 9.61 6.58 9.04
N PHE A 12 8.63 6.84 8.16
CA PHE A 12 8.54 6.24 6.84
C PHE A 12 9.42 6.93 5.78
N GLY A 13 10.18 7.98 6.12
CA GLY A 13 11.08 8.65 5.18
C GLY A 13 10.40 9.60 4.19
N LEU A 14 9.14 9.98 4.41
CA LEU A 14 8.46 11.06 3.66
C LEU A 14 8.87 12.45 4.14
N ARG A 15 9.40 12.55 5.37
CA ARG A 15 9.93 13.79 5.96
C ARG A 15 11.33 13.55 6.51
N LYS A 16 12.18 14.58 6.41
CA LYS A 16 13.53 14.52 6.96
C LYS A 16 13.52 14.63 8.48
N ILE A 17 14.17 13.67 9.15
CA ILE A 17 14.43 13.73 10.59
C ILE A 17 15.64 14.63 10.84
N LYS A 18 15.48 15.65 11.71
CA LYS A 18 16.58 16.56 12.08
C LYS A 18 17.54 15.92 13.08
N THR A 19 17.00 15.22 14.07
CA THR A 19 17.74 14.57 15.17
C THR A 19 16.97 13.35 15.67
N GLY A 20 17.67 12.37 16.22
CA GLY A 20 17.09 11.15 16.78
C GLY A 20 17.61 9.90 16.09
N ARG A 21 17.07 8.74 16.46
CA ARG A 21 17.37 7.45 15.83
C ARG A 21 16.09 6.61 15.72
N ILE A 22 16.03 5.79 14.69
CA ILE A 22 14.97 4.79 14.51
C ILE A 22 15.60 3.43 14.80
N GLU A 23 14.91 2.62 15.60
CA GLU A 23 15.29 1.23 15.86
C GLU A 23 14.11 0.32 15.48
N LEU A 24 14.40 -0.74 14.74
CA LEU A 24 13.44 -1.79 14.41
C LEU A 24 13.95 -3.10 15.00
N ASN A 25 13.15 -3.69 15.91
CA ASN A 25 13.52 -4.91 16.65
C ASN A 25 14.87 -4.79 17.37
N GLY A 26 15.18 -3.62 17.93
CA GLY A 26 16.43 -3.34 18.65
C GLY A 26 17.63 -3.01 17.76
N ASN A 27 17.50 -3.09 16.44
CA ASN A 27 18.55 -2.70 15.50
C ASN A 27 18.34 -1.27 15.01
N LYS A 28 19.38 -0.44 15.10
CA LYS A 28 19.35 0.90 14.50
C LYS A 28 19.21 0.78 12.98
N ILE A 29 18.26 1.51 12.41
CA ILE A 29 18.07 1.61 10.96
C ILE A 29 18.15 3.07 10.51
N GLU A 30 18.49 3.28 9.24
CA GLU A 30 18.63 4.61 8.63
C GLU A 30 17.66 4.71 7.46
N ILE A 31 16.57 5.45 7.68
CA ILE A 31 15.52 5.68 6.68
C ILE A 31 15.66 7.12 6.18
N HIS A 32 16.00 7.28 4.91
CA HIS A 32 16.08 8.59 4.25
C HIS A 32 14.97 8.77 3.21
N THR A 33 14.45 7.67 2.69
CA THR A 33 13.39 7.63 1.69
C THR A 33 12.35 6.57 2.04
N PRO A 34 11.13 6.65 1.47
CA PRO A 34 10.13 5.58 1.62
C PRO A 34 10.62 4.21 1.16
N HIS A 35 11.53 4.17 0.19
CA HIS A 35 12.10 2.91 -0.31
C HIS A 35 12.94 2.20 0.75
N ASP A 36 13.66 2.95 1.58
CA ASP A 36 14.46 2.37 2.68
C ASP A 36 13.55 1.71 3.71
N ALA A 37 12.48 2.39 4.10
CA ALA A 37 11.46 1.84 5.01
C ALA A 37 10.85 0.54 4.46
N ILE A 38 10.51 0.50 3.16
CA ILE A 38 9.95 -0.67 2.50
C ILE A 38 10.96 -1.84 2.50
N LYS A 39 12.25 -1.58 2.24
CA LYS A 39 13.31 -2.60 2.30
C LYS A 39 13.46 -3.21 3.69
N ASP A 40 13.28 -2.40 4.73
CA ASP A 40 13.29 -2.84 6.13
C ASP A 40 11.96 -3.48 6.58
N GLY A 41 11.00 -3.68 5.66
CA GLY A 41 9.75 -4.37 5.91
C GLY A 41 8.65 -3.49 6.54
N ILE A 42 8.80 -2.17 6.49
CA ILE A 42 7.81 -1.23 7.01
C ILE A 42 6.82 -0.85 5.91
N GLY A 43 5.53 -0.90 6.23
CA GLY A 43 4.45 -0.41 5.36
C GLY A 43 3.73 0.78 5.99
N LEU A 44 3.38 1.77 5.17
CA LEU A 44 2.60 2.93 5.60
C LEU A 44 1.15 2.82 5.09
N ILE A 45 0.20 3.01 6.00
CA ILE A 45 -1.20 3.30 5.66
C ILE A 45 -1.40 4.79 5.89
N THR A 46 -1.73 5.53 4.84
CA THR A 46 -1.87 6.99 4.91
C THR A 46 -3.13 7.40 5.68
N GLU A 47 -3.07 8.57 6.33
CA GLU A 47 -4.22 9.15 7.04
C GLU A 47 -5.35 9.50 6.04
N ASP A 48 -5.02 10.23 4.97
CA ASP A 48 -5.95 10.45 3.85
C ASP A 48 -5.87 9.32 2.83
N ARG A 49 -6.44 8.17 3.20
CA ARG A 49 -6.48 6.99 2.34
C ARG A 49 -7.25 7.21 1.05
N ARG A 50 -8.19 8.17 0.99
CA ARG A 50 -8.99 8.45 -0.21
C ARG A 50 -8.23 9.31 -1.22
N GLY A 51 -7.51 10.32 -0.76
CA GLY A 51 -6.70 11.19 -1.62
C GLY A 51 -5.35 10.61 -2.01
N THR A 52 -4.73 9.82 -1.12
CA THR A 52 -3.33 9.38 -1.29
C THR A 52 -3.11 7.87 -1.23
N GLY A 53 -4.10 7.11 -0.76
CA GLY A 53 -3.97 5.66 -0.55
C GLY A 53 -4.63 4.79 -1.61
N ILE A 54 -5.40 5.37 -2.53
CA ILE A 54 -6.11 4.64 -3.59
C ILE A 54 -6.05 5.38 -4.92
N PHE A 55 -6.20 4.61 -6.01
CA PHE A 55 -6.41 5.11 -7.36
C PHE A 55 -7.92 5.01 -7.71
N PRO A 56 -8.71 6.07 -7.50
CA PRO A 56 -10.18 6.01 -7.52
C PRO A 56 -10.75 5.61 -8.88
N LEU A 57 -10.05 5.94 -9.96
CA LEU A 57 -10.45 5.66 -11.34
C LEU A 57 -10.01 4.28 -11.83
N LEU A 58 -9.33 3.49 -10.99
CA LEU A 58 -8.85 2.16 -11.33
C LEU A 58 -9.68 1.06 -10.64
N SER A 59 -9.58 -0.14 -11.20
CA SER A 59 -10.28 -1.32 -10.68
C SER A 59 -9.79 -1.71 -9.29
N ILE A 60 -10.59 -2.51 -8.58
CA ILE A 60 -10.18 -3.14 -7.32
C ILE A 60 -8.94 -4.00 -7.54
N THR A 61 -8.92 -4.83 -8.59
CA THR A 61 -7.73 -5.62 -8.96
C THR A 61 -6.46 -4.76 -9.03
N THR A 62 -6.52 -3.64 -9.75
CA THR A 62 -5.37 -2.75 -9.89
C THR A 62 -4.94 -2.16 -8.56
N ASN A 63 -5.89 -1.64 -7.77
CA ASN A 63 -5.60 -1.09 -6.44
C ASN A 63 -5.00 -2.13 -5.49
N THR A 64 -5.41 -3.39 -5.58
CA THR A 64 -4.88 -4.49 -4.76
C THR A 64 -3.44 -4.87 -5.12
N CYS A 65 -3.05 -4.82 -6.40
CA CYS A 65 -1.76 -5.36 -6.84
C CYS A 65 -0.69 -4.29 -7.15
N ILE A 66 -1.07 -3.03 -7.40
CA ILE A 66 -0.17 -2.01 -7.97
C ILE A 66 1.09 -1.77 -7.13
N ALA A 67 0.98 -1.75 -5.79
CA ALA A 67 2.11 -1.55 -4.89
C ALA A 67 3.12 -2.71 -4.89
N SER A 68 2.74 -3.86 -5.45
CA SER A 68 3.59 -5.05 -5.55
C SER A 68 3.66 -5.61 -6.97
N ILE A 69 3.48 -4.74 -7.98
CA ILE A 69 3.35 -5.14 -9.38
C ILE A 69 4.51 -6.00 -9.88
N GLU A 70 5.73 -5.74 -9.38
CA GLU A 70 6.94 -6.50 -9.70
C GLU A 70 6.82 -8.00 -9.40
N ARG A 71 6.03 -8.38 -8.38
CA ARG A 71 5.80 -9.78 -8.00
C ARG A 71 4.96 -10.55 -9.03
N TYR A 72 4.34 -9.83 -9.97
CA TYR A 72 3.48 -10.37 -11.00
C TYR A 72 4.08 -10.25 -12.40
N LEU A 73 5.38 -9.96 -12.49
CA LEU A 73 6.10 -10.03 -13.75
C LEU A 73 6.51 -11.48 -14.05
N ASN A 74 6.41 -11.88 -15.32
CA ASN A 74 6.93 -13.14 -15.80
C ASN A 74 8.44 -13.05 -16.09
N LYS A 75 9.05 -14.15 -16.55
CA LYS A 75 10.49 -14.21 -16.88
C LYS A 75 10.93 -13.21 -17.97
N LEU A 76 9.98 -12.72 -18.78
CA LEU A 76 10.21 -11.73 -19.83
C LEU A 76 9.88 -10.30 -19.37
N HIS A 77 9.70 -10.07 -18.06
CA HIS A 77 9.29 -8.80 -17.48
C HIS A 77 7.93 -8.26 -17.98
N LEU A 78 7.05 -9.15 -18.46
CA LEU A 78 5.68 -8.80 -18.84
C LEU A 78 4.72 -9.12 -17.69
N ILE A 79 3.63 -8.35 -17.63
CA ILE A 79 2.60 -8.51 -16.59
C ILE A 79 1.83 -9.83 -16.80
N ASP A 80 1.79 -10.66 -15.76
CA ASP A 80 0.95 -11.85 -15.70
C ASP A 80 -0.43 -11.50 -15.13
N HIS A 81 -1.35 -11.16 -16.03
CA HIS A 81 -2.72 -10.78 -15.68
C HIS A 81 -3.49 -11.91 -14.97
N LYS A 82 -3.22 -13.18 -15.31
CA LYS A 82 -3.90 -14.33 -14.68
C LYS A 82 -3.47 -14.46 -13.22
N LYS A 83 -2.18 -14.31 -12.95
CA LYS A 83 -1.64 -14.32 -11.58
C LYS A 83 -2.20 -13.15 -10.75
N ILE A 84 -2.26 -11.95 -11.33
CA ILE A 84 -2.85 -10.77 -10.69
C ILE A 84 -4.32 -11.03 -10.33
N GLN A 85 -5.11 -11.54 -11.28
CA GLN A 85 -6.53 -11.78 -11.06
C GLN A 85 -6.76 -12.79 -9.93
N ASN A 86 -6.05 -13.93 -9.97
CA ASN A 86 -6.16 -14.97 -8.94
C ASN A 86 -5.78 -14.42 -7.55
N LYS A 87 -4.66 -13.69 -7.45
CA LYS A 87 -4.21 -13.16 -6.17
C LYS A 87 -5.13 -12.07 -5.63
N SER A 88 -5.68 -11.24 -6.52
CA SER A 88 -6.61 -10.19 -6.11
C SER A 88 -7.91 -10.78 -5.55
N VAL A 89 -8.43 -11.86 -6.13
CA VAL A 89 -9.60 -12.57 -5.61
C VAL A 89 -9.31 -13.19 -4.25
N GLU A 90 -8.14 -13.80 -4.07
CA GLU A 90 -7.70 -14.36 -2.79
C GLU A 90 -7.64 -13.27 -1.70
N LEU A 91 -6.99 -12.14 -1.98
CA LEU A 91 -6.86 -11.02 -1.03
C LEU A 91 -8.22 -10.38 -0.72
N ASN A 92 -9.09 -10.21 -1.72
CA ASN A 92 -10.45 -9.71 -1.51
C ASN A 92 -11.25 -10.61 -0.55
N LYS A 93 -11.08 -11.94 -0.65
CA LYS A 93 -11.71 -12.90 0.26
C LYS A 93 -11.13 -12.80 1.67
N MET A 94 -9.80 -12.72 1.81
CA MET A 94 -9.14 -12.57 3.11
C MET A 94 -9.58 -11.30 3.85
N LEU A 95 -9.70 -10.18 3.13
CA LEU A 95 -10.09 -8.88 3.67
C LEU A 95 -11.61 -8.70 3.72
N SER A 96 -12.39 -9.68 3.24
CA SER A 96 -13.85 -9.63 3.20
C SER A 96 -14.39 -8.35 2.57
N THR A 97 -13.78 -7.89 1.48
CA THR A 97 -14.19 -6.68 0.77
C THR A 97 -15.44 -6.97 -0.06
N LYS A 98 -16.52 -6.23 0.21
CA LYS A 98 -17.78 -6.34 -0.53
C LYS A 98 -17.65 -5.53 -1.82
N THR A 99 -17.71 -6.24 -2.95
CA THR A 99 -17.65 -5.65 -4.29
C THR A 99 -18.52 -6.45 -5.26
N PRO A 100 -19.20 -5.81 -6.24
CA PRO A 100 -19.90 -6.53 -7.30
C PRO A 100 -18.96 -7.32 -8.23
N SER A 101 -17.72 -6.85 -8.43
CA SER A 101 -16.70 -7.56 -9.21
C SER A 101 -15.31 -7.00 -8.92
N MET A 102 -14.27 -7.77 -9.23
CA MET A 102 -12.87 -7.28 -9.12
C MET A 102 -12.52 -6.19 -10.15
N THR A 103 -13.30 -6.11 -11.23
CA THR A 103 -13.15 -5.09 -12.28
C THR A 103 -13.86 -3.78 -11.95
N ALA A 104 -14.71 -3.75 -10.90
CA ALA A 104 -15.39 -2.54 -10.47
C ALA A 104 -14.39 -1.46 -10.05
N LEU A 105 -14.72 -0.20 -10.33
CA LEU A 105 -13.91 0.94 -9.89
C LEU A 105 -14.00 1.10 -8.37
N ILE A 106 -12.86 1.29 -7.71
CA ILE A 106 -12.81 1.39 -6.25
C ILE A 106 -13.62 2.58 -5.72
N LYS A 107 -13.74 3.67 -6.49
CA LYS A 107 -14.55 4.84 -6.11
C LYS A 107 -16.03 4.52 -5.88
N ASN A 108 -16.55 3.44 -6.47
CA ASN A 108 -17.94 3.04 -6.33
C ASN A 108 -18.20 2.21 -5.06
N LEU A 109 -17.16 1.82 -4.32
CA LEU A 109 -17.31 1.12 -3.04
C LEU A 109 -17.61 2.11 -1.92
N SER A 110 -18.26 1.63 -0.85
CA SER A 110 -18.40 2.41 0.39
C SER A 110 -17.02 2.68 1.01
N GLY A 111 -16.88 3.76 1.77
CA GLY A 111 -15.60 4.11 2.41
C GLY A 111 -15.00 2.99 3.25
N GLY A 112 -15.82 2.22 3.97
CA GLY A 112 -15.35 1.05 4.73
C GLY A 112 -14.84 -0.11 3.86
N ASN A 113 -15.37 -0.29 2.64
CA ASN A 113 -14.81 -1.26 1.69
C ASN A 113 -13.60 -0.69 0.96
N GLN A 114 -13.58 0.60 0.67
CA GLN A 114 -12.39 1.26 0.13
C GLN A 114 -11.19 1.05 1.06
N GLN A 115 -11.37 1.17 2.38
CA GLN A 115 -10.31 0.98 3.39
C GLN A 115 -9.74 -0.44 3.46
N LYS A 116 -10.43 -1.44 2.90
CA LYS A 116 -10.00 -2.85 2.92
C LYS A 116 -9.34 -3.30 1.62
N VAL A 117 -9.36 -2.47 0.58
CA VAL A 117 -8.61 -2.69 -0.67
C VAL A 117 -7.25 -2.04 -0.54
#